data_AF-A0AAV3XZA1-F1
#
_entry.id   AF-A0AAV3XZA1-F1
#
_cell.length_a   1.000
_cell.length_b   1.000
_cell.length_c   1.000
_cell.angle_alpha   90.00
_cell.angle_beta   90.00
_cell.angle_gamma   90.00
#
_symmetry.space_group_name_H-M   'P 1'
#
loop_
_entity.id
_entity.type
_entity.pdbx_description
1 polymer ?
#
loop_
_entity_poly.entity_id
_entity_poly.type
_entity_poly.pdbx_seq_one_letter_code
_entity_poly.pdbx_strand_id
1 'polypeptide(L)'
;MSLSLKAREEVEWWNSTIATADSPIRRENPHIIIKTDASLRAWGAVCNQVRTGGAWLVEETDNMHINELEMMATFMGLKSFAKDRTDIHVQIYTDNVSTMACINKMGSSKLPKLDHLSRTTWDWCKERNIWLSMARIVGCENIEADHESRHVNIDTEWKLNTILLQEALGLLNFTPEIDLFASRLNHQFHDYISFKPDPGAIGIDAFAVSWGDKNLYAFPPFCLLTRVLQKIKAEAATGVVVAPYWPAQPFFPVLMKLLVDHPILLSARKKPSTPSQSSRDPPSPSQETKIPCMQGVGDRLRQQGFSAKATEVMLDSWRPDTKKVYASYITKWQRYAAAIKVDSVSTPITGTVNFLADLYEKGASHSALCIARSALSSYVDIQDF
;
A
#
# COMPACT_ATOMS: atom_id res chain seq x y z
N MET A 1 48.22 25.21 -6.95
CA MET A 1 46.77 24.96 -7.02
C MET A 1 46.49 23.69 -6.24
N SER A 2 45.65 23.72 -5.20
CA SER A 2 45.17 22.50 -4.55
C SER A 2 43.89 22.05 -5.27
N LEU A 3 43.84 20.78 -5.68
CA LEU A 3 42.60 20.15 -6.13
C LEU A 3 41.61 20.10 -4.96
N SER A 4 40.32 20.29 -5.25
CA SER A 4 39.26 20.04 -4.28
C SER A 4 39.20 18.55 -3.92
N LEU A 5 38.63 18.21 -2.77
CA LEU A 5 38.46 16.81 -2.33
C LEU A 5 37.74 15.97 -3.41
N LYS A 6 36.62 16.49 -3.92
CA LYS A 6 35.84 15.85 -4.98
C LYS A 6 36.62 15.63 -6.28
N ALA A 7 37.48 16.59 -6.65
CA ALA A 7 38.33 16.44 -7.84
C ALA A 7 39.43 15.39 -7.63
N ARG A 8 39.94 15.23 -6.39
CA ARG A 8 40.91 14.16 -6.08
C ARG A 8 40.25 12.79 -6.14
N GLU A 9 39.06 12.64 -5.55
CA GLU A 9 38.28 11.40 -5.59
C GLU A 9 37.99 10.97 -7.03
N GLU A 10 37.59 11.89 -7.92
CA GLU A 10 37.38 11.57 -9.34
C GLU A 10 38.69 11.13 -10.03
N VAL A 11 39.81 11.80 -9.77
CA VAL A 11 41.11 11.42 -10.37
C VAL A 11 41.58 10.06 -9.86
N GLU A 12 41.40 9.75 -8.57
CA GLU A 12 41.72 8.45 -7.99
C GLU A 12 40.84 7.33 -8.58
N TRP A 13 39.55 7.62 -8.80
CA TRP A 13 38.65 6.69 -9.47
C TRP A 13 39.07 6.41 -10.92
N TRP A 14 39.45 7.45 -11.68
CA TRP A 14 39.95 7.27 -13.05
C TRP A 14 41.22 6.43 -13.06
N ASN A 15 42.18 6.72 -12.18
CA ASN A 15 43.44 5.99 -12.11
C ASN A 15 43.24 4.50 -11.78
N SER A 16 42.27 4.17 -10.93
CA SER A 16 41.96 2.79 -10.56
C SER A 16 41.10 2.04 -11.58
N THR A 17 40.31 2.74 -12.41
CA THR A 17 39.29 2.11 -13.27
C THR A 17 39.68 2.10 -14.75
N ILE A 18 40.47 3.06 -15.24
CA ILE A 18 40.66 3.27 -16.69
C ILE A 18 41.32 2.09 -17.40
N ALA A 19 42.20 1.35 -16.70
CA ALA A 19 42.91 0.21 -17.27
C ALA A 19 42.02 -1.03 -17.46
N THR A 20 40.91 -1.12 -16.72
CA THR A 20 40.00 -2.27 -16.70
C THR A 20 38.60 -1.93 -17.21
N ALA A 21 38.35 -0.66 -17.55
CA ALA A 21 37.07 -0.22 -18.06
C ALA A 21 36.78 -0.82 -19.45
N ASP A 22 35.65 -1.49 -19.59
CA ASP A 22 35.11 -1.96 -20.87
C ASP A 22 33.77 -1.27 -21.16
N SER A 23 33.55 -0.89 -22.42
CA SER A 23 32.30 -0.31 -22.90
C SER A 23 31.97 -0.89 -24.28
N PRO A 24 31.26 -2.03 -24.32
CA PRO A 24 30.94 -2.70 -25.57
C PRO A 24 30.09 -1.79 -26.47
N ILE A 25 30.49 -1.71 -27.74
CA ILE A 25 29.84 -0.87 -28.78
C ILE A 25 28.41 -1.35 -29.06
N ARG A 26 28.21 -2.68 -29.05
CA ARG A 26 26.88 -3.31 -29.13
C ARG A 26 26.59 -3.98 -27.82
N ARG A 27 25.44 -3.64 -27.24
CA ARG A 27 24.92 -4.29 -26.04
C ARG A 27 23.78 -5.20 -26.44
N GLU A 28 23.67 -6.32 -25.74
CA GLU A 28 22.62 -7.29 -25.96
C GLU A 28 21.24 -6.71 -25.60
N ASN A 29 20.18 -7.39 -26.07
CA ASN A 29 18.82 -7.03 -25.75
C ASN A 29 18.63 -6.93 -24.22
N PRO A 30 17.76 -6.03 -23.74
CA PRO A 30 17.49 -5.93 -22.32
C PRO A 30 16.94 -7.25 -21.79
N HIS A 31 17.49 -7.70 -20.66
CA HIS A 31 17.03 -8.88 -19.96
C HIS A 31 15.71 -8.58 -19.23
N ILE A 32 15.57 -7.34 -18.75
CA ILE A 32 14.39 -6.86 -18.04
C ILE A 32 13.99 -5.50 -18.59
N ILE A 33 12.69 -5.33 -18.81
CA ILE A 33 12.09 -4.06 -19.21
C ILE A 33 11.16 -3.59 -18.09
N ILE A 34 11.40 -2.38 -17.60
CA ILE A 34 10.60 -1.74 -16.55
C ILE A 34 9.96 -0.49 -17.13
N LYS A 35 8.71 -0.20 -16.78
CA LYS A 35 8.06 1.08 -17.02
C LYS A 35 7.89 1.78 -15.68
N THR A 36 8.20 3.07 -15.60
CA THR A 36 8.08 3.84 -14.35
C THR A 36 7.33 5.13 -14.58
N ASP A 37 6.71 5.63 -13.51
CA ASP A 37 5.98 6.89 -13.50
C ASP A 37 5.99 7.46 -12.08
N ALA A 38 5.94 8.79 -11.96
CA ALA A 38 5.80 9.47 -10.68
C ALA A 38 4.61 10.42 -10.66
N SER A 39 4.03 10.55 -9.48
CA SER A 39 3.17 11.67 -9.14
C SER A 39 3.75 12.44 -7.96
N LEU A 40 3.12 13.55 -7.60
CA LEU A 40 3.47 14.29 -6.38
C LEU A 40 3.23 13.48 -5.09
N ARG A 41 2.52 12.34 -5.17
CA ARG A 41 2.10 11.57 -3.99
C ARG A 41 2.72 10.18 -3.91
N ALA A 42 3.12 9.62 -5.05
CA ALA A 42 3.58 8.23 -5.14
C ALA A 42 4.43 7.96 -6.37
N TRP A 43 5.02 6.77 -6.39
CA TRP A 43 5.62 6.17 -7.57
C TRP A 43 4.87 4.94 -8.02
N GLY A 44 5.03 4.62 -9.30
CA GLY A 44 4.58 3.38 -9.91
C GLY A 44 5.66 2.78 -10.79
N ALA A 45 5.71 1.45 -10.83
CA ALA A 45 6.58 0.70 -11.71
C ALA A 45 5.93 -0.61 -12.17
N VAL A 46 6.24 -1.03 -13.40
CA VAL A 46 5.73 -2.28 -13.97
C VAL A 46 6.83 -3.01 -14.71
N CYS A 47 6.93 -4.32 -14.49
CA CYS A 47 7.84 -5.21 -15.18
C CYS A 47 7.14 -6.53 -15.47
N ASN A 48 7.09 -6.97 -16.73
CA ASN A 48 6.47 -8.23 -17.15
C ASN A 48 5.07 -8.46 -16.53
N GLN A 49 4.18 -7.46 -16.62
CA GLN A 49 2.82 -7.42 -16.03
C GLN A 49 2.75 -7.36 -14.49
N VAL A 50 3.87 -7.54 -13.80
CA VAL A 50 3.92 -7.34 -12.34
C VAL A 50 3.98 -5.84 -12.08
N ARG A 51 2.99 -5.35 -11.34
CA ARG A 51 2.84 -3.93 -10.98
C ARG A 51 3.25 -3.71 -9.54
N THR A 52 3.90 -2.59 -9.28
CA THR A 52 4.22 -2.13 -7.94
C THR A 52 4.20 -0.60 -7.87
N GLY A 53 4.12 -0.09 -6.65
CA GLY A 53 4.07 1.33 -6.36
C GLY A 53 3.79 1.55 -4.88
N GLY A 54 3.90 2.79 -4.45
CA GLY A 54 3.67 3.17 -3.07
C GLY A 54 3.79 4.67 -2.87
N ALA A 55 3.22 5.17 -1.77
CA ALA A 55 3.35 6.58 -1.42
C ALA A 55 4.81 6.95 -1.15
N TRP A 56 5.09 8.23 -1.38
CA TRP A 56 6.30 8.86 -0.90
C TRP A 56 6.27 9.04 0.62
N LEU A 57 7.43 8.92 1.28
CA LEU A 57 7.57 9.52 2.60
C LEU A 57 7.66 11.04 2.44
N VAL A 58 7.01 11.78 3.33
CA VAL A 58 7.01 13.25 3.26
C VAL A 58 8.43 13.77 3.42
N GLU A 59 9.20 13.14 4.29
CA GLU A 59 10.60 13.45 4.57
C GLU A 59 11.51 13.17 3.36
N GLU A 60 11.14 12.21 2.50
CA GLU A 60 11.90 11.86 1.28
C GLU A 60 11.68 12.88 0.15
N THR A 61 10.50 13.52 0.10
CA THR A 61 10.03 14.26 -1.09
C THR A 61 9.76 15.73 -0.87
N ASP A 62 9.94 16.23 0.35
CA ASP A 62 9.71 17.63 0.65
C ASP A 62 10.56 18.53 -0.26
N ASN A 63 9.91 19.45 -0.96
CA ASN A 63 10.52 20.37 -1.93
C ASN A 63 11.19 19.71 -3.16
N MET A 64 10.86 18.46 -3.49
CA MET A 64 11.29 17.83 -4.76
C MET A 64 10.40 18.26 -5.93
N HIS A 65 11.01 18.65 -7.05
CA HIS A 65 10.29 18.89 -8.30
C HIS A 65 9.90 17.57 -8.97
N ILE A 66 8.87 17.58 -9.83
CA ILE A 66 8.38 16.36 -10.52
C ILE A 66 9.47 15.60 -11.27
N ASN A 67 10.42 16.29 -11.93
CA ASN A 67 11.56 15.64 -12.59
C ASN A 67 12.46 14.85 -11.62
N GLU A 68 12.58 15.30 -10.37
CA GLU A 68 13.33 14.59 -9.34
C GLU A 68 12.54 13.37 -8.85
N LEU A 69 11.21 13.50 -8.73
CA LEU A 69 10.32 12.39 -8.37
C LEU A 69 10.30 11.30 -9.45
N GLU A 70 10.31 11.68 -10.73
CA GLU A 70 10.43 10.74 -11.87
C GLU A 70 11.74 9.97 -11.85
N MET A 71 12.85 10.65 -11.53
CA MET A 71 14.14 10.00 -11.35
C MET A 71 14.13 9.05 -10.14
N MET A 72 13.49 9.46 -9.05
CA MET A 72 13.37 8.62 -7.86
C MET A 72 12.46 7.41 -8.11
N ALA A 73 11.35 7.56 -8.84
CA ALA A 73 10.48 6.47 -9.26
C ALA A 73 11.22 5.47 -10.17
N THR A 74 12.08 5.98 -11.06
CA THR A 74 13.00 5.15 -11.87
C THR A 74 13.88 4.28 -10.97
N PHE A 75 14.48 4.87 -9.94
CA PHE A 75 15.34 4.15 -9.00
C PHE A 75 14.56 3.16 -8.13
N MET A 76 13.38 3.53 -7.64
CA MET A 76 12.51 2.63 -6.87
C MET A 76 12.05 1.43 -7.72
N GLY A 77 11.64 1.67 -8.97
CA GLY A 77 11.29 0.60 -9.92
C GLY A 77 12.46 -0.34 -10.18
N LEU A 78 13.65 0.21 -10.42
CA LEU A 78 14.88 -0.57 -10.61
C LEU A 78 15.17 -1.46 -9.40
N LYS A 79 15.19 -0.91 -8.18
CA LYS A 79 15.42 -1.70 -6.96
C LYS A 79 14.36 -2.78 -6.77
N SER A 80 13.09 -2.46 -7.03
CA SER A 80 11.97 -3.40 -6.83
C SER A 80 12.10 -4.66 -7.68
N PHE A 81 12.63 -4.54 -8.90
CA PHE A 81 12.70 -5.65 -9.86
C PHE A 81 14.10 -6.23 -10.07
N ALA A 82 15.16 -5.50 -9.71
CA ALA A 82 16.54 -5.88 -10.02
C ALA A 82 17.49 -5.95 -8.80
N LYS A 83 17.01 -5.73 -7.56
CA LYS A 83 17.90 -5.79 -6.37
C LYS A 83 18.67 -7.11 -6.20
N ASP A 84 18.04 -8.23 -6.58
CA ASP A 84 18.58 -9.58 -6.51
C ASP A 84 19.08 -10.06 -7.88
N ARG A 85 19.52 -9.14 -8.74
CA ARG A 85 20.06 -9.42 -10.07
C ARG A 85 21.45 -8.82 -10.19
N THR A 86 22.33 -9.53 -10.89
CA THR A 86 23.65 -9.05 -11.28
C THR A 86 23.89 -9.36 -12.75
N ASP A 87 24.83 -8.67 -13.38
CA ASP A 87 25.33 -9.00 -14.72
C ASP A 87 24.23 -8.99 -15.81
N ILE A 88 23.28 -8.05 -15.70
CA ILE A 88 22.16 -7.93 -16.64
C ILE A 88 22.05 -6.53 -17.24
N HIS A 89 21.41 -6.47 -18.40
CA HIS A 89 20.92 -5.23 -18.98
C HIS A 89 19.46 -4.99 -18.57
N VAL A 90 19.21 -3.87 -17.87
CA VAL A 90 17.86 -3.37 -17.56
C VAL A 90 17.55 -2.16 -18.44
N GLN A 91 16.44 -2.20 -19.15
CA GLN A 91 15.92 -1.04 -19.87
C GLN A 91 14.69 -0.49 -19.16
N ILE A 92 14.68 0.82 -18.88
CA ILE A 92 13.55 1.48 -18.24
C ILE A 92 12.90 2.47 -19.21
N TYR A 93 11.58 2.36 -19.35
CA TYR A 93 10.74 3.28 -20.08
C TYR A 93 10.15 4.32 -19.12
N THR A 94 10.31 5.59 -19.47
CA THR A 94 9.71 6.75 -18.79
C THR A 94 9.16 7.71 -19.84
N ASP A 95 8.12 8.46 -19.51
CA ASP A 95 7.64 9.56 -20.36
C ASP A 95 8.39 10.88 -20.10
N ASN A 96 9.18 10.93 -19.01
CA ASN A 96 9.99 12.08 -18.64
C ASN A 96 11.33 12.12 -19.38
N VAL A 97 11.42 13.04 -20.35
CA VAL A 97 12.61 13.24 -21.20
C VAL A 97 13.85 13.66 -20.39
N SER A 98 13.67 14.41 -19.30
CA SER A 98 14.79 14.87 -18.47
C SER A 98 15.43 13.70 -17.72
N THR A 99 14.61 12.83 -17.13
CA THR A 99 15.04 11.59 -16.47
C THR A 99 15.78 10.68 -17.45
N MET A 100 15.15 10.41 -18.61
CA MET A 100 15.76 9.60 -19.67
C MET A 100 17.13 10.16 -20.09
N ALA A 101 17.20 11.46 -20.40
CA ALA A 101 18.43 12.08 -20.88
C ALA A 101 19.52 12.12 -19.81
N CYS A 102 19.17 12.32 -18.54
CA CYS A 102 20.12 12.42 -17.44
C CYS A 102 20.74 11.06 -17.10
N ILE A 103 19.97 9.97 -17.07
CA ILE A 103 20.52 8.62 -16.85
C ILE A 103 21.37 8.17 -18.05
N ASN A 104 20.88 8.33 -19.28
CA ASN A 104 21.64 7.90 -20.48
C ASN A 104 22.96 8.65 -20.66
N LYS A 105 23.08 9.87 -20.10
CA LYS A 105 24.32 10.66 -20.07
C LYS A 105 25.13 10.47 -18.79
N MET A 106 24.70 9.59 -17.89
CA MET A 106 25.34 9.32 -16.59
C MET A 106 25.49 10.57 -15.70
N GLY A 107 24.54 11.50 -15.79
CA GLY A 107 24.54 12.73 -14.99
C GLY A 107 24.03 13.95 -15.74
N SER A 108 24.15 15.12 -15.10
CA SER A 108 23.80 16.43 -15.66
C SER A 108 24.57 17.55 -14.97
N SER A 109 25.39 18.29 -15.73
CA SER A 109 26.06 19.48 -15.20
C SER A 109 25.12 20.66 -14.92
N LYS A 110 23.90 20.64 -15.48
CA LYS A 110 22.94 21.74 -15.39
C LYS A 110 21.87 21.55 -14.32
N LEU A 111 21.69 20.31 -13.83
CA LEU A 111 20.63 19.94 -12.91
C LEU A 111 21.23 19.20 -11.71
N PRO A 112 21.78 19.91 -10.71
CA PRO A 112 22.57 19.30 -9.63
C PRO A 112 21.84 18.20 -8.86
N LYS A 113 20.52 18.38 -8.60
CA LYS A 113 19.72 17.37 -7.90
C LYS A 113 19.48 16.11 -8.73
N LEU A 114 19.23 16.26 -10.04
CA LEU A 114 19.11 15.11 -10.94
C LEU A 114 20.46 14.43 -11.16
N ASP A 115 21.57 15.18 -11.19
CA ASP A 115 22.92 14.62 -11.24
C ASP A 115 23.20 13.73 -10.03
N HIS A 116 22.87 14.21 -8.83
CA HIS A 116 23.01 13.44 -7.61
C HIS A 116 22.22 12.12 -7.69
N LEU A 117 20.92 12.17 -8.01
CA LEU A 117 20.09 10.96 -8.14
C LEU A 117 20.57 10.01 -9.25
N SER A 118 21.05 10.57 -10.37
CA SER A 118 21.63 9.79 -11.47
C SER A 118 22.88 9.06 -11.03
N ARG A 119 23.82 9.74 -10.35
CA ARG A 119 25.02 9.13 -9.78
C ARG A 119 24.67 8.04 -8.78
N THR A 120 23.77 8.30 -7.83
CA THR A 120 23.29 7.28 -6.87
C THR A 120 22.73 6.05 -7.58
N THR A 121 21.95 6.25 -8.65
CA THR A 121 21.38 5.15 -9.45
C THR A 121 22.49 4.34 -10.14
N TRP A 122 23.46 5.02 -10.75
CA TRP A 122 24.57 4.38 -11.43
C TRP A 122 25.55 3.67 -10.50
N ASP A 123 25.84 4.23 -9.33
CA ASP A 123 26.68 3.59 -8.30
C ASP A 123 26.02 2.29 -7.82
N TRP A 124 24.71 2.32 -7.57
CA TRP A 124 23.95 1.13 -7.21
C TRP A 124 23.95 0.04 -8.31
N CYS A 125 23.84 0.47 -9.58
CA CYS A 125 23.98 -0.42 -10.73
C CYS A 125 25.39 -1.02 -10.84
N LYS A 126 26.42 -0.20 -10.61
CA LYS A 126 27.83 -0.59 -10.71
C LYS A 126 28.18 -1.70 -9.72
N GLU A 127 27.70 -1.61 -8.48
CA GLU A 127 27.88 -2.65 -7.45
C GLU A 127 27.36 -4.03 -7.88
N ARG A 128 26.38 -4.06 -8.78
CA ARG A 128 25.70 -5.27 -9.26
C ARG A 128 26.06 -5.65 -10.69
N ASN A 129 26.98 -4.92 -11.31
CA ASN A 129 27.25 -5.04 -12.74
C ASN A 129 25.97 -4.98 -13.61
N ILE A 130 25.03 -4.11 -13.23
CA ILE A 130 23.82 -3.86 -14.02
C ILE A 130 24.11 -2.77 -15.02
N TRP A 131 23.87 -3.04 -16.30
CA TRP A 131 23.81 -1.99 -17.29
C TRP A 131 22.41 -1.41 -17.37
N LEU A 132 22.28 -0.10 -17.15
CA LEU A 132 21.00 0.61 -17.20
C LEU A 132 20.89 1.40 -18.52
N SER A 133 19.75 1.28 -19.21
CA SER A 133 19.41 2.17 -20.33
C SER A 133 18.00 2.72 -20.18
N MET A 134 17.79 3.96 -20.62
CA MET A 134 16.47 4.57 -20.63
C MET A 134 15.94 4.70 -22.06
N ALA A 135 14.65 4.42 -22.22
CA ALA A 135 13.89 4.69 -23.44
C ALA A 135 12.68 5.58 -23.12
N ARG A 136 12.24 6.35 -24.11
CA ARG A 136 11.03 7.15 -23.97
C ARG A 136 9.80 6.30 -24.31
N ILE A 137 8.75 6.42 -23.52
CA ILE A 137 7.39 6.01 -23.88
C ILE A 137 6.48 7.25 -23.93
N VAL A 138 5.42 7.22 -24.74
CA VAL A 138 4.44 8.30 -24.73
C VAL A 138 3.57 8.15 -23.47
N GLY A 139 3.30 9.24 -22.75
CA GLY A 139 2.57 9.17 -21.47
C GLY A 139 1.20 8.48 -21.57
N CYS A 140 0.48 8.64 -22.69
CA CYS A 140 -0.80 7.94 -22.91
C CYS A 140 -0.66 6.41 -23.07
N GLU A 141 0.55 5.90 -23.32
CA GLU A 141 0.86 4.47 -23.39
C GLU A 141 1.44 3.94 -22.07
N ASN A 142 1.81 4.82 -21.12
CA ASN A 142 2.39 4.46 -19.81
C ASN A 142 1.33 4.14 -18.74
N ILE A 143 0.16 3.65 -19.17
CA ILE A 143 -1.08 3.55 -18.38
C ILE A 143 -0.88 2.81 -17.04
N GLU A 144 -0.11 1.72 -17.03
CA GLU A 144 -0.02 0.87 -15.85
C GLU A 144 0.88 1.46 -14.76
N ALA A 145 2.04 2.04 -15.12
CA ALA A 145 2.91 2.69 -14.16
C ALA A 145 2.26 3.98 -13.63
N ASP A 146 1.61 4.73 -14.52
CA ASP A 146 0.79 5.90 -14.21
C ASP A 146 -0.35 5.59 -13.24
N HIS A 147 -1.04 4.46 -13.44
CA HIS A 147 -2.07 4.01 -12.51
C HIS A 147 -1.51 3.77 -11.11
N GLU A 148 -0.39 3.04 -10.98
CA GLU A 148 0.25 2.76 -9.69
C GLU A 148 0.81 4.04 -9.01
N SER A 149 1.29 5.03 -9.79
CA SER A 149 1.78 6.31 -9.25
C SER A 149 0.65 7.22 -8.75
N ARG A 150 -0.61 6.96 -9.11
CA ARG A 150 -1.76 7.79 -8.72
C ARG A 150 -2.68 7.14 -7.69
N HIS A 151 -2.77 5.81 -7.69
CA HIS A 151 -3.71 5.07 -6.86
C HIS A 151 -3.01 4.39 -5.68
N VAL A 152 -2.64 5.17 -4.67
CA VAL A 152 -2.12 4.61 -3.42
C VAL A 152 -3.25 4.39 -2.42
N ASN A 153 -3.33 3.16 -1.92
CA ASN A 153 -4.18 2.84 -0.79
C ASN A 153 -3.44 3.12 0.54
N ILE A 154 -3.47 4.35 1.02
CA ILE A 154 -2.82 4.71 2.30
C ILE A 154 -3.45 3.95 3.48
N ASP A 155 -4.70 3.50 3.35
CA ASP A 155 -5.39 2.78 4.42
C ASP A 155 -4.76 1.37 4.66
N THR A 156 -3.86 0.89 3.79
CA THR A 156 -3.08 -0.34 4.02
C THR A 156 -1.71 -0.10 4.66
N GLU A 157 -1.26 1.15 4.82
CA GLU A 157 0.09 1.52 5.30
C GLU A 157 0.15 1.79 6.80
N TRP A 158 -0.78 1.22 7.57
CA TRP A 158 -0.83 1.35 9.02
C TRP A 158 0.25 0.48 9.67
N LYS A 159 0.80 0.97 10.80
CA LYS A 159 1.70 0.23 11.69
C LYS A 159 1.38 0.53 13.14
N LEU A 160 1.80 -0.37 14.03
CA LEU A 160 1.73 -0.08 15.47
C LEU A 160 2.62 1.11 15.81
N ASN A 161 2.29 1.80 16.90
CA ASN A 161 3.22 2.77 17.45
C ASN A 161 4.50 2.04 17.87
N THR A 162 5.65 2.49 17.36
CA THR A 162 6.93 1.81 17.57
C THR A 162 7.31 1.72 19.04
N ILE A 163 6.99 2.72 19.87
CA ILE A 163 7.28 2.68 21.32
C ILE A 163 6.44 1.57 21.99
N LEU A 164 5.13 1.53 21.71
CA LEU A 164 4.25 0.48 22.26
C LEU A 164 4.66 -0.91 21.78
N LEU A 165 5.10 -1.04 20.53
CA LEU A 165 5.60 -2.30 20.00
C LEU A 165 6.86 -2.75 20.76
N GLN A 166 7.83 -1.86 20.96
CA GLN A 166 9.06 -2.18 21.68
C GLN A 166 8.80 -2.53 23.15
N GLU A 167 7.90 -1.81 23.82
CA GLU A 167 7.46 -2.15 25.18
C GLU A 167 6.84 -3.56 25.24
N ALA A 168 5.96 -3.89 24.29
CA ALA A 168 5.34 -5.21 24.23
C ALA A 168 6.36 -6.32 23.95
N LEU A 169 7.30 -6.11 23.03
CA LEU A 169 8.37 -7.06 22.73
C LEU A 169 9.31 -7.29 23.92
N GLY A 170 9.61 -6.23 24.68
CA GLY A 170 10.38 -6.33 25.92
C GLY A 170 9.68 -7.18 26.99
N LEU A 171 8.36 -7.01 27.14
CA LEU A 171 7.55 -7.83 28.04
C LEU A 171 7.46 -9.30 27.62
N LEU A 172 7.43 -9.58 26.31
CA LEU A 172 7.47 -10.95 25.76
C LEU A 172 8.89 -11.54 25.72
N ASN A 173 9.92 -10.75 26.04
CA ASN A 173 11.33 -11.11 25.84
C ASN A 173 11.60 -11.71 24.43
N PHE A 174 10.99 -11.10 23.40
CA PHE A 174 11.02 -11.60 22.03
C PHE A 174 11.64 -10.58 21.08
N THR A 175 12.57 -11.03 20.22
CA THR A 175 13.23 -10.17 19.23
C THR A 175 12.91 -10.66 17.82
N PRO A 176 12.01 -9.99 17.09
CA PRO A 176 11.72 -10.32 15.71
C PRO A 176 12.92 -10.07 14.79
N GLU A 177 13.18 -11.01 13.90
CA GLU A 177 14.18 -10.92 12.83
C GLU A 177 13.56 -10.43 11.53
N ILE A 178 12.26 -10.66 11.33
CA ILE A 178 11.58 -10.34 10.07
C ILE A 178 10.17 -9.79 10.29
N ASP A 179 9.84 -8.74 9.54
CA ASP A 179 8.50 -8.13 9.48
C ASP A 179 7.70 -8.69 8.30
N LEU A 180 6.61 -9.39 8.60
CA LEU A 180 5.72 -9.96 7.60
C LEU A 180 4.55 -9.01 7.31
N PHE A 181 4.18 -8.93 6.03
CA PHE A 181 3.07 -8.11 5.53
C PHE A 181 3.35 -6.59 5.61
N ALA A 182 4.61 -6.21 5.55
CA ALA A 182 5.05 -4.81 5.62
C ALA A 182 5.53 -4.28 4.26
N SER A 183 5.52 -2.96 4.12
CA SER A 183 6.07 -2.19 3.02
C SER A 183 7.24 -1.34 3.53
N ARG A 184 7.97 -0.70 2.61
CA ARG A 184 8.95 0.34 2.95
C ARG A 184 8.38 1.46 3.86
N LEU A 185 7.07 1.71 3.84
CA LEU A 185 6.47 2.78 4.63
C LEU A 185 6.17 2.37 6.08
N ASN A 186 5.83 1.10 6.29
CA ASN A 186 5.24 0.65 7.54
C ASN A 186 6.06 -0.44 8.27
N HIS A 187 7.16 -0.93 7.69
CA HIS A 187 8.03 -1.89 8.35
C HIS A 187 8.58 -1.34 9.69
N GLN A 188 8.71 -2.24 10.66
CA GLN A 188 9.23 -1.98 12.00
C GLN A 188 10.62 -2.58 12.22
N PHE A 189 11.01 -3.51 11.34
CA PHE A 189 12.28 -4.24 11.38
C PHE A 189 13.01 -4.11 10.05
N HIS A 190 14.34 -4.26 10.07
CA HIS A 190 15.17 -4.08 8.88
C HIS A 190 14.75 -5.01 7.73
N ASP A 191 14.65 -6.31 8.02
CA ASP A 191 14.21 -7.30 7.05
C ASP A 191 12.69 -7.40 7.06
N TYR A 192 12.07 -7.27 5.88
CA TYR A 192 10.63 -7.38 5.75
C TYR A 192 10.19 -8.01 4.43
N ILE A 193 8.96 -8.53 4.43
CA ILE A 193 8.32 -9.13 3.26
C ILE A 193 7.06 -8.37 2.89
N SER A 194 7.05 -7.88 1.65
CA SER A 194 5.97 -7.07 1.10
C SER A 194 5.01 -7.89 0.25
N PHE A 195 3.81 -7.35 0.05
CA PHE A 195 2.79 -7.98 -0.80
C PHE A 195 3.18 -7.92 -2.29
N LYS A 196 3.76 -6.79 -2.73
CA LYS A 196 4.24 -6.53 -4.08
C LYS A 196 5.76 -6.34 -4.08
N PRO A 197 6.47 -6.41 -5.23
CA PRO A 197 7.87 -6.05 -5.31
C PRO A 197 8.14 -4.68 -4.68
N ASP A 198 8.89 -4.64 -3.60
CA ASP A 198 9.23 -3.40 -2.90
C ASP A 198 10.75 -3.17 -2.94
N PRO A 199 11.23 -1.92 -3.07
CA PRO A 199 12.65 -1.60 -3.19
C PRO A 199 13.52 -2.12 -2.04
N GLY A 200 12.97 -2.23 -0.83
CA GLY A 200 13.73 -2.62 0.37
C GLY A 200 13.34 -3.98 0.95
N ALA A 201 12.24 -4.59 0.50
CA ALA A 201 11.83 -5.89 1.02
C ALA A 201 12.87 -6.97 0.69
N ILE A 202 12.96 -8.02 1.50
CA ILE A 202 13.81 -9.19 1.21
C ILE A 202 13.04 -10.33 0.52
N GLY A 203 11.72 -10.17 0.36
CA GLY A 203 10.86 -11.13 -0.30
C GLY A 203 9.54 -10.51 -0.75
N ILE A 204 8.80 -11.26 -1.55
CA ILE A 204 7.45 -10.90 -2.02
C ILE A 204 6.51 -12.02 -1.61
N ASP A 205 5.33 -11.65 -1.12
CA ASP A 205 4.31 -12.54 -0.56
C ASP A 205 4.81 -13.33 0.66
N ALA A 206 4.42 -12.88 1.85
CA ALA A 206 4.77 -13.53 3.10
C ALA A 206 4.33 -15.00 3.15
N PHE A 207 3.30 -15.42 2.41
CA PHE A 207 2.89 -16.83 2.40
C PHE A 207 3.78 -17.73 1.52
N ALA A 208 4.57 -17.16 0.61
CA ALA A 208 5.43 -17.89 -0.31
C ALA A 208 6.78 -18.30 0.29
N VAL A 209 7.15 -17.74 1.44
CA VAL A 209 8.42 -18.05 2.13
C VAL A 209 8.21 -19.01 3.31
N SER A 210 9.27 -19.70 3.73
CA SER A 210 9.27 -20.51 4.96
C SER A 210 9.31 -19.60 6.20
N TRP A 211 8.52 -19.94 7.23
CA TRP A 211 8.47 -19.26 8.53
C TRP A 211 9.15 -20.04 9.65
N GLY A 212 9.52 -21.30 9.43
CA GLY A 212 9.99 -22.20 10.49
C GLY A 212 11.29 -21.78 11.19
N ASP A 213 12.20 -21.10 10.47
CA ASP A 213 13.57 -20.84 10.93
C ASP A 213 13.83 -19.39 11.37
N LYS A 214 12.76 -18.60 11.58
CA LYS A 214 12.89 -17.16 11.88
C LYS A 214 11.97 -16.75 13.03
N ASN A 215 12.41 -15.76 13.81
CA ASN A 215 11.56 -15.04 14.73
C ASN A 215 10.72 -14.00 13.97
N LEU A 216 9.45 -14.32 13.71
CA LEU A 216 8.56 -13.45 12.93
C LEU A 216 7.84 -12.40 13.80
N TYR A 217 7.69 -11.20 13.25
CA TYR A 217 6.63 -10.27 13.59
C TYR A 217 5.66 -10.19 12.41
N ALA A 218 4.36 -10.30 12.67
CA ALA A 218 3.33 -10.22 11.64
C ALA A 218 2.24 -9.23 12.03
N PHE A 219 2.03 -8.23 11.17
CA PHE A 219 0.88 -7.33 11.26
C PHE A 219 0.02 -7.41 9.99
N PRO A 220 -0.67 -8.54 9.76
CA PRO A 220 -1.38 -8.75 8.51
C PRO A 220 -2.66 -7.90 8.44
N PRO A 221 -3.17 -7.61 7.22
CA PRO A 221 -4.58 -7.32 7.03
C PRO A 221 -5.45 -8.35 7.77
N PHE A 222 -6.40 -7.89 8.59
CA PHE A 222 -7.11 -8.78 9.51
C PHE A 222 -7.91 -9.89 8.83
N CYS A 223 -8.31 -9.71 7.56
CA CYS A 223 -8.93 -10.76 6.76
C CYS A 223 -8.01 -11.96 6.48
N LEU A 224 -6.69 -11.81 6.65
CA LEU A 224 -5.70 -12.86 6.43
C LEU A 224 -5.32 -13.61 7.72
N LEU A 225 -5.80 -13.18 8.90
CA LEU A 225 -5.41 -13.78 10.19
C LEU A 225 -5.61 -15.29 10.22
N THR A 226 -6.74 -15.81 9.74
CA THR A 226 -6.98 -17.26 9.68
C THR A 226 -5.89 -17.99 8.89
N ARG A 227 -5.47 -17.45 7.74
CA ARG A 227 -4.42 -18.04 6.89
C ARG A 227 -3.04 -17.93 7.55
N VAL A 228 -2.76 -16.83 8.24
CA VAL A 228 -1.52 -16.65 9.03
C VAL A 228 -1.43 -17.73 10.12
N LEU A 229 -2.50 -17.90 10.90
CA LEU A 229 -2.52 -18.91 11.97
C LEU A 229 -2.40 -20.35 11.43
N GLN A 230 -3.02 -20.63 10.28
CA GLN A 230 -2.87 -21.92 9.61
C GLN A 230 -1.41 -22.20 9.22
N LYS A 231 -0.72 -21.21 8.65
CA LYS A 231 0.69 -21.37 8.25
C LYS A 231 1.62 -21.49 9.46
N ILE A 232 1.41 -20.68 10.51
CA ILE A 232 2.12 -20.83 11.80
C ILE A 232 2.01 -22.26 12.31
N LYS A 233 0.79 -22.81 12.34
CA LYS A 233 0.57 -24.19 12.77
C LYS A 233 1.23 -25.22 11.86
N ALA A 234 1.14 -25.04 10.54
CA ALA A 234 1.67 -25.98 9.56
C ALA A 234 3.20 -26.06 9.58
N GLU A 235 3.87 -24.95 9.82
CA GLU A 235 5.34 -24.84 9.79
C GLU A 235 5.96 -24.82 11.19
N ALA A 236 5.15 -25.02 12.25
CA ALA A 236 5.57 -24.91 13.64
C ALA A 236 6.36 -23.62 13.94
N ALA A 237 5.99 -22.53 13.26
CA ALA A 237 6.67 -21.24 13.38
C ALA A 237 6.35 -20.57 14.72
N THR A 238 7.30 -19.80 15.26
CA THR A 238 7.10 -19.01 16.48
C THR A 238 7.27 -17.52 16.16
N GLY A 239 6.33 -16.69 16.61
CA GLY A 239 6.36 -15.27 16.33
C GLY A 239 5.29 -14.45 17.04
N VAL A 240 5.41 -13.14 16.91
CA VAL A 240 4.45 -12.17 17.45
C VAL A 240 3.46 -11.79 16.35
N VAL A 241 2.18 -12.08 16.58
CA VAL A 241 1.08 -11.73 15.66
C VAL A 241 0.24 -10.63 16.29
N VAL A 242 0.08 -9.52 15.59
CA VAL A 242 -0.83 -8.45 16.00
C VAL A 242 -2.23 -8.76 15.48
N ALA A 243 -3.19 -8.90 16.38
CA ALA A 243 -4.57 -9.22 16.06
C ALA A 243 -5.54 -8.35 16.89
N PRO A 244 -6.74 -8.04 16.35
CA PRO A 244 -7.75 -7.33 17.11
C PRO A 244 -8.40 -8.28 18.12
N TYR A 245 -8.76 -7.74 19.29
CA TYR A 245 -9.47 -8.49 20.31
C TYR A 245 -10.95 -8.68 19.94
N TRP A 246 -11.24 -9.68 19.10
CA TRP A 246 -12.59 -10.00 18.62
C TRP A 246 -12.97 -11.46 18.91
N PRO A 247 -13.43 -11.78 20.15
CA PRO A 247 -13.73 -13.15 20.55
C PRO A 247 -14.75 -13.90 19.68
N ALA A 248 -15.67 -13.18 19.04
CA ALA A 248 -16.69 -13.75 18.17
C ALA A 248 -16.18 -14.13 16.76
N GLN A 249 -14.92 -13.82 16.42
CA GLN A 249 -14.38 -14.08 15.09
C GLN A 249 -13.76 -15.49 14.98
N PRO A 250 -13.88 -16.17 13.83
CA PRO A 250 -13.40 -17.55 13.67
C PRO A 250 -11.90 -17.75 13.94
N PHE A 251 -11.07 -16.74 13.69
CA PHE A 251 -9.62 -16.81 13.95
C PHE A 251 -9.30 -16.82 15.45
N PHE A 252 -10.16 -16.24 16.29
CA PHE A 252 -9.83 -15.96 17.69
C PHE A 252 -9.64 -17.23 18.54
N PRO A 253 -10.53 -18.24 18.49
CA PRO A 253 -10.31 -19.49 19.21
C PRO A 253 -9.05 -20.24 18.74
N VAL A 254 -8.67 -20.11 17.46
CA VAL A 254 -7.45 -20.72 16.93
C VAL A 254 -6.23 -19.98 17.46
N LEU A 255 -6.25 -18.64 17.44
CA LEU A 255 -5.20 -17.81 18.00
C LEU A 255 -4.93 -18.18 19.47
N MET A 256 -5.98 -18.25 20.29
CA MET A 256 -5.85 -18.59 21.72
C MET A 256 -5.25 -19.98 21.95
N LYS A 257 -5.51 -20.96 21.07
CA LYS A 257 -4.93 -22.30 21.15
C LYS A 257 -3.45 -22.36 20.73
N LEU A 258 -2.99 -21.39 19.94
CA LEU A 258 -1.62 -21.30 19.44
C LEU A 258 -0.72 -20.42 20.33
N LEU A 259 -1.28 -19.80 21.38
CA LEU A 259 -0.49 -19.01 22.32
C LEU A 259 0.54 -19.87 23.03
N VAL A 260 1.78 -19.39 23.03
CA VAL A 260 2.89 -19.96 23.80
C VAL A 260 3.24 -19.11 25.03
N ASP A 261 2.70 -17.89 25.10
CA ASP A 261 2.85 -16.95 26.20
C ASP A 261 1.56 -16.09 26.35
N HIS A 262 1.43 -15.36 27.46
CA HIS A 262 0.31 -14.48 27.74
C HIS A 262 0.26 -13.32 26.73
N PRO A 263 -0.91 -13.08 26.09
CA PRO A 263 -1.03 -12.04 25.09
C PRO A 263 -1.02 -10.65 25.75
N ILE A 264 -0.29 -9.72 25.15
CA ILE A 264 -0.25 -8.33 25.61
C ILE A 264 -1.41 -7.56 24.99
N LEU A 265 -2.28 -7.04 25.85
CA LEU A 265 -3.36 -6.15 25.43
C LEU A 265 -2.83 -4.72 25.29
N LEU A 266 -2.76 -4.24 24.04
CA LEU A 266 -2.43 -2.86 23.76
C LEU A 266 -3.63 -1.97 24.09
N SER A 267 -3.50 -1.13 25.11
CA SER A 267 -4.55 -0.16 25.44
C SER A 267 -4.61 0.93 24.36
N ALA A 268 -5.81 1.18 23.82
CA ALA A 268 -6.03 2.39 23.03
C ALA A 268 -5.87 3.59 23.97
N ARG A 269 -4.78 4.36 23.84
CA ARG A 269 -4.70 5.65 24.53
C ARG A 269 -5.90 6.49 24.08
N LYS A 270 -6.77 6.87 25.03
CA LYS A 270 -7.77 7.92 24.81
C LYS A 270 -7.02 9.13 24.24
N LYS A 271 -7.54 9.70 23.14
CA LYS A 271 -6.97 10.90 22.50
C LYS A 271 -6.56 11.95 23.55
N PRO A 272 -5.44 12.67 23.38
CA PRO A 272 -5.20 13.87 24.16
C PRO A 272 -6.33 14.86 23.93
N SER A 273 -6.78 15.50 25.00
CA SER A 273 -7.72 16.62 25.00
C SER A 273 -7.28 17.67 23.98
N THR A 274 -8.18 18.03 23.07
CA THR A 274 -7.97 19.15 22.14
C THR A 274 -7.72 20.44 22.93
N PRO A 275 -6.69 21.25 22.60
CA PRO A 275 -6.60 22.61 23.09
C PRO A 275 -7.77 23.41 22.50
N SER A 276 -8.42 24.20 23.36
CA SER A 276 -9.39 25.21 22.98
C SER A 276 -8.85 26.08 21.84
N GLN A 277 -9.48 26.00 20.66
CA GLN A 277 -9.37 27.04 19.64
C GLN A 277 -10.70 27.79 19.57
N SER A 278 -10.55 29.11 19.72
CA SER A 278 -11.53 30.15 19.66
C SER A 278 -12.52 30.01 18.49
N SER A 279 -13.78 30.24 18.82
CA SER A 279 -14.87 30.62 17.93
C SER A 279 -14.43 31.53 16.78
N ARG A 280 -14.52 31.01 15.55
CA ARG A 280 -14.85 31.79 14.36
C ARG A 280 -15.90 31.02 13.59
N ASP A 281 -17.05 31.66 13.42
CA ASP A 281 -18.19 31.11 12.71
C ASP A 281 -17.83 30.69 11.28
N PRO A 282 -18.26 29.53 10.79
CA PRO A 282 -18.19 29.20 9.37
C PRO A 282 -19.29 29.95 8.61
N PRO A 283 -19.03 30.43 7.38
CA PRO A 283 -20.09 30.90 6.50
C PRO A 283 -20.96 29.71 6.05
N SER A 284 -22.22 30.02 5.79
CA SER A 284 -23.33 29.10 5.45
C SER A 284 -22.97 27.99 4.45
N PRO A 285 -23.53 26.77 4.60
CA PRO A 285 -23.29 25.68 3.68
C PRO A 285 -24.02 25.91 2.36
N SER A 286 -23.25 25.95 1.28
CA SER A 286 -23.73 25.69 -0.08
C SER A 286 -24.41 24.31 -0.12
N GLN A 287 -25.63 24.28 -0.65
CA GLN A 287 -26.46 23.08 -0.76
C GLN A 287 -25.81 22.04 -1.69
N GLU A 288 -25.10 21.08 -1.11
CA GLU A 288 -24.79 19.82 -1.78
C GLU A 288 -26.02 18.89 -1.70
N THR A 289 -26.37 18.35 -2.85
CA THR A 289 -27.56 17.54 -3.10
C THR A 289 -27.49 16.24 -2.27
N LYS A 290 -28.41 16.10 -1.30
CA LYS A 290 -28.59 14.88 -0.51
C LYS A 290 -28.87 13.70 -1.46
N ILE A 291 -27.94 12.74 -1.52
CA ILE A 291 -28.14 11.49 -2.27
C ILE A 291 -29.27 10.70 -1.57
N PRO A 292 -30.42 10.43 -2.23
CA PRO A 292 -31.63 9.90 -1.57
C PRO A 292 -31.43 8.56 -0.85
N CYS A 293 -30.52 7.69 -1.33
CA CYS A 293 -30.33 6.36 -0.75
C CYS A 293 -29.54 6.34 0.56
N MET A 294 -28.72 7.36 0.85
CA MET A 294 -27.99 7.47 2.13
C MET A 294 -28.88 7.96 3.26
N GLN A 295 -30.04 8.54 2.94
CA GLN A 295 -31.04 8.91 3.95
C GLN A 295 -31.53 7.70 4.72
N GLY A 296 -31.77 6.57 4.05
CA GLY A 296 -32.24 5.36 4.71
C GLY A 296 -31.23 4.71 5.67
N VAL A 297 -29.92 4.87 5.43
CA VAL A 297 -28.88 4.51 6.43
C VAL A 297 -28.99 5.41 7.67
N GLY A 298 -29.19 6.71 7.45
CA GLY A 298 -29.43 7.65 8.55
C GLY A 298 -30.71 7.38 9.33
N ASP A 299 -31.80 7.03 8.65
CA ASP A 299 -33.08 6.72 9.27
C ASP A 299 -33.01 5.43 10.10
N ARG A 300 -32.26 4.42 9.63
CA ARG A 300 -31.96 3.23 10.42
C ARG A 300 -31.19 3.55 11.70
N LEU A 301 -30.13 4.36 11.61
CA LEU A 301 -29.37 4.77 12.80
C LEU A 301 -30.28 5.48 13.82
N ARG A 302 -31.21 6.32 13.36
CA ARG A 302 -32.20 6.94 14.23
C ARG A 302 -33.16 5.92 14.85
N GLN A 303 -33.62 4.93 14.08
CA GLN A 303 -34.44 3.83 14.59
C GLN A 303 -33.71 2.97 15.64
N GLN A 304 -32.38 2.87 15.54
CA GLN A 304 -31.52 2.23 16.55
C GLN A 304 -31.26 3.10 17.79
N GLY A 305 -31.88 4.28 17.89
CA GLY A 305 -31.80 5.17 19.05
C GLY A 305 -30.69 6.22 18.99
N PHE A 306 -29.96 6.34 17.87
CA PHE A 306 -28.96 7.39 17.72
C PHE A 306 -29.62 8.76 17.52
N SER A 307 -29.07 9.79 18.19
CA SER A 307 -29.57 11.17 18.03
C SER A 307 -29.35 11.67 16.60
N ALA A 308 -30.13 12.66 16.19
CA ALA A 308 -29.99 13.29 14.87
C ALA A 308 -28.56 13.81 14.63
N LYS A 309 -27.93 14.37 15.67
CA LYS A 309 -26.56 14.88 15.59
C LYS A 309 -25.51 13.78 15.49
N ALA A 310 -25.67 12.69 16.25
CA ALA A 310 -24.78 11.54 16.16
C ALA A 310 -24.87 10.87 14.77
N THR A 311 -26.08 10.76 14.22
CA THR A 311 -26.33 10.22 12.88
C THR A 311 -25.66 11.06 11.80
N GLU A 312 -25.77 12.39 11.88
CA GLU A 312 -25.12 13.31 10.94
C GLU A 312 -23.59 13.13 10.96
N VAL A 313 -22.98 13.12 12.15
CA VAL A 313 -21.53 12.92 12.29
C VAL A 313 -21.10 11.55 11.77
N MET A 314 -21.87 10.49 12.04
CA MET A 314 -21.58 9.14 11.53
C MET A 314 -21.64 9.10 10.01
N LEU A 315 -22.66 9.70 9.39
CA LEU A 315 -22.75 9.77 7.94
C LEU A 315 -21.64 10.64 7.35
N ASP A 316 -21.28 11.76 7.97
CA ASP A 316 -20.20 12.64 7.49
C ASP A 316 -18.80 12.07 7.68
N SER A 317 -18.63 11.12 8.60
CA SER A 317 -17.37 10.39 8.76
C SER A 317 -17.03 9.48 7.58
N TRP A 318 -18.00 9.15 6.72
CA TRP A 318 -17.76 8.32 5.54
C TRP A 318 -17.22 9.14 4.37
N ARG A 319 -16.20 8.61 3.68
CA ARG A 319 -15.64 9.25 2.47
C ARG A 319 -16.73 9.40 1.38
N PRO A 320 -16.72 10.49 0.57
CA PRO A 320 -17.69 10.69 -0.51
C PRO A 320 -17.77 9.53 -1.49
N ASP A 321 -16.65 8.90 -1.83
CA ASP A 321 -16.62 7.76 -2.76
C ASP A 321 -17.23 6.51 -2.15
N THR A 322 -17.02 6.25 -0.85
CA THR A 322 -17.69 5.17 -0.13
C THR A 322 -19.21 5.37 -0.13
N LYS A 323 -19.68 6.61 0.13
CA LYS A 323 -21.10 6.96 0.05
C LYS A 323 -21.67 6.64 -1.34
N LYS A 324 -20.96 7.02 -2.42
CA LYS A 324 -21.39 6.75 -3.81
C LYS A 324 -21.42 5.25 -4.15
N VAL A 325 -20.43 4.49 -3.70
CA VAL A 325 -20.36 3.05 -3.96
C VAL A 325 -21.46 2.32 -3.18
N TYR A 326 -21.65 2.64 -1.90
CA TYR A 326 -22.70 2.03 -1.08
C TYR A 326 -24.08 2.39 -1.60
N ALA A 327 -24.29 3.66 -1.97
CA ALA A 327 -25.47 4.14 -2.66
C ALA A 327 -25.86 3.26 -3.85
N SER A 328 -24.90 2.96 -4.73
CA SER A 328 -25.11 2.13 -5.91
C SER A 328 -25.65 0.73 -5.56
N TYR A 329 -25.06 0.07 -4.55
CA TYR A 329 -25.50 -1.27 -4.15
C TYR A 329 -26.82 -1.25 -3.38
N ILE A 330 -27.08 -0.23 -2.55
CA ILE A 330 -28.37 -0.05 -1.88
C ILE A 330 -29.47 0.16 -2.92
N THR A 331 -29.24 0.96 -3.96
CA THR A 331 -30.21 1.14 -5.06
C THR A 331 -30.45 -0.14 -5.85
N LYS A 332 -29.40 -0.93 -6.11
CA LYS A 332 -29.55 -2.25 -6.75
C LYS A 332 -30.40 -3.19 -5.91
N TRP A 333 -30.18 -3.20 -4.59
CA TRP A 333 -30.97 -3.97 -3.66
C TRP A 333 -32.43 -3.51 -3.60
N GLN A 334 -32.70 -2.21 -3.49
CA GLN A 334 -34.07 -1.68 -3.50
C GLN A 334 -34.86 -2.14 -4.74
N ARG A 335 -34.21 -2.15 -5.91
CA ARG A 335 -34.81 -2.67 -7.16
C ARG A 335 -35.05 -4.17 -7.10
N TYR A 336 -34.08 -4.93 -6.59
CA TYR A 336 -34.21 -6.37 -6.44
C TYR A 336 -35.34 -6.73 -5.46
N ALA A 337 -35.36 -6.11 -4.27
CA ALA A 337 -36.38 -6.25 -3.24
C ALA A 337 -37.78 -5.93 -3.79
N ALA A 338 -37.92 -4.85 -4.57
CA ALA A 338 -39.18 -4.53 -5.25
C ALA A 338 -39.61 -5.60 -6.25
N ALA A 339 -38.67 -6.17 -7.03
CA ALA A 339 -38.95 -7.24 -7.99
C ALA A 339 -39.42 -8.53 -7.30
N ILE A 340 -38.87 -8.86 -6.13
CA ILE A 340 -39.28 -10.02 -5.32
C ILE A 340 -40.41 -9.69 -4.32
N LYS A 341 -40.96 -8.47 -4.35
CA LYS A 341 -42.02 -7.96 -3.47
C LYS A 341 -41.72 -8.10 -1.97
N VAL A 342 -40.47 -7.85 -1.58
CA VAL A 342 -40.04 -7.85 -0.18
C VAL A 342 -39.70 -6.42 0.25
N ASP A 343 -39.93 -6.09 1.52
CA ASP A 343 -39.54 -4.80 2.08
C ASP A 343 -38.02 -4.61 1.99
N SER A 344 -37.61 -3.44 1.48
CA SER A 344 -36.20 -3.16 1.21
C SER A 344 -35.38 -2.81 2.45
N VAL A 345 -36.03 -2.47 3.56
CA VAL A 345 -35.38 -2.11 4.82
C VAL A 345 -35.46 -3.26 5.81
N SER A 346 -36.63 -3.87 5.98
CA SER A 346 -36.86 -4.99 6.90
C SER A 346 -37.05 -6.27 6.09
N THR A 347 -35.98 -7.03 5.90
CA THR A 347 -35.97 -8.19 5.00
C THR A 347 -35.49 -9.46 5.70
N PRO A 348 -36.01 -10.65 5.34
CA PRO A 348 -35.42 -11.90 5.80
C PRO A 348 -34.00 -12.06 5.27
N ILE A 349 -33.12 -12.71 6.04
CA ILE A 349 -31.73 -12.96 5.61
C ILE A 349 -31.64 -13.66 4.24
N THR A 350 -32.62 -14.51 3.93
CA THR A 350 -32.72 -15.22 2.63
C THR A 350 -32.82 -14.25 1.46
N GLY A 351 -33.53 -13.12 1.60
CA GLY A 351 -33.62 -12.09 0.56
C GLY A 351 -32.26 -11.45 0.27
N THR A 352 -31.51 -11.12 1.33
CA THR A 352 -30.18 -10.51 1.22
C THR A 352 -29.16 -11.49 0.61
N VAL A 353 -29.20 -12.76 1.00
CA VAL A 353 -28.30 -13.80 0.47
C VAL A 353 -28.60 -14.09 -0.99
N ASN A 354 -29.87 -14.21 -1.38
CA ASN A 354 -30.26 -14.43 -2.78
C ASN A 354 -29.87 -13.26 -3.69
N PHE A 355 -29.93 -12.02 -3.18
CA PHE A 355 -29.42 -10.86 -3.92
C PHE A 355 -27.91 -10.93 -4.16
N LEU A 356 -27.12 -11.34 -3.16
CA LEU A 356 -25.68 -11.51 -3.34
C LEU A 356 -25.36 -12.63 -4.33
N ALA A 357 -26.14 -13.71 -4.34
CA ALA A 357 -26.03 -14.78 -5.34
C ALA A 357 -26.36 -14.28 -6.76
N ASP A 358 -27.43 -13.51 -6.94
CA ASP A 358 -27.81 -12.91 -8.23
C ASP A 358 -26.72 -11.95 -8.77
N LEU A 359 -26.06 -11.18 -7.89
CA LEU A 359 -24.91 -10.36 -8.29
C LEU A 359 -23.74 -11.20 -8.79
N TYR A 360 -23.46 -12.34 -8.13
CA TYR A 360 -22.39 -13.25 -8.53
C TYR A 360 -22.67 -13.87 -9.90
N GLU A 361 -23.89 -14.36 -10.14
CA GLU A 361 -24.31 -14.91 -11.44
C GLU A 361 -24.20 -13.87 -12.57
N LYS A 362 -24.43 -12.59 -12.27
CA LYS A 362 -24.25 -11.47 -13.20
C LYS A 362 -22.80 -11.02 -13.36
N GLY A 363 -21.83 -11.79 -12.86
CA GLY A 363 -20.41 -11.55 -13.06
C GLY A 363 -19.77 -10.58 -12.06
N ALA A 364 -20.41 -10.31 -10.91
CA ALA A 364 -19.78 -9.51 -9.87
C ALA A 364 -18.56 -10.24 -9.29
N SER A 365 -17.43 -9.53 -9.18
CA SER A 365 -16.22 -10.05 -8.52
C SER A 365 -16.45 -10.30 -7.03
N HIS A 366 -15.60 -11.11 -6.42
CA HIS A 366 -15.63 -11.33 -4.96
C HIS A 366 -15.52 -10.02 -4.15
N SER A 367 -14.69 -9.08 -4.61
CA SER A 367 -14.57 -7.76 -3.98
C SER A 367 -15.86 -6.94 -4.09
N ALA A 368 -16.55 -6.99 -5.24
CA ALA A 368 -17.85 -6.35 -5.43
C ALA A 368 -18.93 -6.94 -4.51
N LEU A 369 -18.93 -8.25 -4.28
CA LEU A 369 -19.84 -8.91 -3.35
C LEU A 369 -19.58 -8.50 -1.90
N CYS A 370 -18.32 -8.40 -1.48
CA CYS A 370 -17.96 -7.91 -0.15
C CYS A 370 -18.44 -6.47 0.08
N ILE A 371 -18.30 -5.61 -0.93
CA ILE A 371 -18.80 -4.23 -0.88
C ILE A 371 -20.32 -4.19 -0.80
N ALA A 372 -21.01 -4.98 -1.64
CA ALA A 372 -22.47 -5.08 -1.62
C ALA A 372 -22.97 -5.54 -0.25
N ARG A 373 -22.36 -6.58 0.32
CA ARG A 373 -22.68 -7.07 1.66
C ARG A 373 -22.51 -6.00 2.73
N SER A 374 -21.39 -5.27 2.72
CA SER A 374 -21.14 -4.19 3.69
C SER A 374 -22.14 -3.04 3.53
N ALA A 375 -22.50 -2.68 2.30
CA ALA A 375 -23.51 -1.67 2.03
C ALA A 375 -24.87 -2.08 2.60
N LEU A 376 -25.30 -3.32 2.36
CA LEU A 376 -26.57 -3.85 2.89
C LEU A 376 -26.55 -3.98 4.40
N SER A 377 -25.44 -4.41 5.00
CA SER A 377 -25.31 -4.46 6.45
C SER A 377 -25.50 -3.09 7.12
N SER A 378 -25.28 -2.00 6.40
CA SER A 378 -25.50 -0.63 6.90
C SER A 378 -26.91 -0.11 6.67
N TYR A 379 -27.70 -0.76 5.81
CA TYR A 379 -29.01 -0.29 5.35
C TYR A 379 -30.17 -1.19 5.79
N VAL A 380 -30.00 -2.51 5.67
CA VAL A 380 -31.02 -3.54 5.89
C VAL A 380 -31.05 -3.99 7.35
N ASP A 381 -32.23 -3.99 7.94
CA ASP A 381 -32.56 -4.68 9.17
C ASP A 381 -32.97 -6.13 8.86
N ILE A 382 -32.17 -7.08 9.35
CA ILE A 382 -32.40 -8.50 9.10
C ILE A 382 -33.33 -8.98 10.21
N GLN A 383 -34.56 -9.37 9.84
CA GLN A 383 -35.44 -10.06 10.78
C GLN A 383 -34.94 -11.50 10.91
N ASP A 384 -34.49 -11.87 12.12
CA ASP A 384 -34.21 -13.26 12.49
C ASP A 384 -35.52 -14.07 12.49
N PHE A 385 -35.38 -15.39 12.30
CA PHE A 385 -36.47 -16.37 12.15
C PHE A 385 -37.56 -16.32 13.23
#